data_AF-A0A2D5H463-F1
#
_entry.id   AF-A0A2D5H463-F1
#
_cell.length_a   1.000
_cell.length_b   1.000
_cell.length_c   1.000
_cell.angle_alpha   90.00
_cell.angle_beta   90.00
_cell.angle_gamma   90.00
#
_symmetry.space_group_name_H-M   'P 1'
#
loop_
_entity.id
_entity.type
_entity.pdbx_description
1 polymer ?
#
loop_
_entity_poly.entity_id
_entity_poly.type
_entity_poly.pdbx_seq_one_letter_code
_entity_poly.pdbx_strand_id
1 'polypeptide(L)'
;MEHMESLPISETEDHFLNWSKAILKSPLFWGTAATFGFYALIPYLPVYRSLIDRYFCSHPLEYATAGLFFIGMAIIGVKGIGMLSQKKSISETKIDWETISEIESLNDRIDIFSEQVESLASWIGETYLGKRLKDTVSYVKGRRSVQDLDEHLKYLAELASEQMHASYSLIRTITWAVPIIGFLGTVIGITIAIANVTPDQLDTSLSEVTGGLAVAFDTTALALGLSLILVFSTFIVERMEQKQLEQIELFGIENIASCLSVSESSLSPLESAEAEAAQELVLRTEEMILRQTELWQQSLEGLRGRWSEMMERQQSDFDHSLQEGMTNTLGSHSSQLESLRNEFLTAYQATTEQIELMLTRWQEKQKESNSTFSTHLAQIWSEVHQDVISAQSRQTSQIELATKEIAGEVRQWNQQLKDTSEVSTLQIEALNSQSENLLKIVGQEEHLVGLQKRLAENLDAIRATETFEETLHSLSAAVHLLTARSNRNHAA
;
A
#
# COMPACT_ATOMS: atom_id res chain seq x y z
N MET A 1 75.87 -16.60 -29.99
CA MET A 1 74.96 -16.11 -28.93
C MET A 1 75.59 -14.87 -28.35
N GLU A 2 75.12 -13.66 -28.52
CA GLU A 2 74.15 -13.01 -29.40
C GLU A 2 74.23 -11.56 -28.91
N HIS A 3 74.33 -10.61 -29.83
CA HIS A 3 74.55 -9.21 -29.50
C HIS A 3 73.42 -8.68 -28.61
N MET A 4 73.73 -8.29 -27.37
CA MET A 4 72.87 -7.44 -26.57
C MET A 4 73.13 -6.00 -27.01
N GLU A 5 72.42 -5.61 -28.07
CA GLU A 5 72.44 -4.29 -28.66
C GLU A 5 71.85 -3.29 -27.65
N SER A 6 72.72 -2.51 -27.03
CA SER A 6 72.34 -1.37 -26.20
C SER A 6 71.71 -0.31 -27.11
N LEU A 7 70.39 -0.12 -26.99
CA LEU A 7 69.67 0.98 -27.63
C LEU A 7 70.40 2.32 -27.33
N PRO A 8 70.52 3.22 -28.32
CA PRO A 8 71.21 4.50 -28.14
C PRO A 8 70.39 5.39 -27.19
N ILE A 9 71.08 5.93 -26.18
CA ILE A 9 70.52 6.75 -25.09
C ILE A 9 69.71 7.96 -25.62
N SER A 10 69.98 8.44 -26.84
CA SER A 10 69.27 9.54 -27.47
C SER A 10 67.82 9.23 -27.86
N GLU A 11 67.51 8.01 -28.33
CA GLU A 11 66.12 7.64 -28.69
C GLU A 11 65.23 7.48 -27.44
N THR A 12 65.83 7.05 -26.31
CA THR A 12 65.10 6.98 -25.05
C THR A 12 64.75 8.37 -24.52
N GLU A 13 65.66 9.36 -24.58
CA GLU A 13 65.38 10.72 -24.12
C GLU A 13 64.27 11.40 -24.95
N ASP A 14 64.29 11.28 -26.28
CA ASP A 14 63.25 11.85 -27.14
C ASP A 14 61.88 11.19 -26.93
N HIS A 15 61.84 9.88 -26.66
CA HIS A 15 60.61 9.17 -26.33
C HIS A 15 60.04 9.63 -24.99
N PHE A 16 60.87 9.81 -23.95
CA PHE A 16 60.43 10.36 -22.66
C PHE A 16 59.97 11.83 -22.78
N LEU A 17 60.62 12.63 -23.62
CA LEU A 17 60.23 14.02 -23.85
C LEU A 17 58.89 14.13 -24.60
N ASN A 18 58.66 13.27 -25.59
CA ASN A 18 57.40 13.22 -26.34
C ASN A 18 56.25 12.65 -25.50
N TRP A 19 56.53 11.62 -24.68
CA TRP A 19 55.56 11.05 -23.76
C TRP A 19 55.14 12.04 -22.67
N SER A 20 56.10 12.78 -22.09
CA SER A 20 55.80 13.83 -21.10
C SER A 20 54.99 14.98 -21.71
N LYS A 21 55.29 15.43 -22.94
CA LYS A 21 54.46 16.41 -23.67
C LYS A 21 53.06 15.90 -23.97
N ALA A 22 52.92 14.62 -24.34
CA ALA A 22 51.62 13.99 -24.61
C ALA A 22 50.76 13.89 -23.34
N ILE A 23 51.37 13.56 -22.19
CA ILE A 23 50.68 13.55 -20.89
C ILE A 23 50.30 14.97 -20.46
N LEU A 24 51.20 15.94 -20.62
CA LEU A 24 50.91 17.34 -20.29
C LEU A 24 49.75 17.90 -21.11
N LYS A 25 49.60 17.46 -22.37
CA LYS A 25 48.49 17.87 -23.25
C LYS A 25 47.23 17.00 -23.08
N SER A 26 47.28 15.90 -22.33
CA SER A 26 46.15 14.96 -22.18
C SER A 26 45.13 15.48 -21.15
N PRO A 27 43.92 15.89 -21.58
CA PRO A 27 42.93 16.42 -20.64
C PRO A 27 42.37 15.36 -19.71
N LEU A 28 42.33 14.09 -20.17
CA LEU A 28 41.84 12.98 -19.35
C LEU A 28 42.74 12.73 -18.15
N PHE A 29 44.06 12.80 -18.34
CA PHE A 29 45.02 12.64 -17.25
C PHE A 29 44.84 13.74 -16.20
N TRP A 30 44.83 15.01 -16.63
CA TRP A 30 44.63 16.14 -15.73
C TRP A 30 43.28 16.13 -15.02
N GLY A 31 42.21 15.72 -15.71
CA GLY A 31 40.89 15.54 -15.12
C GLY A 31 40.87 14.46 -14.03
N THR A 32 41.49 13.33 -14.30
CA THR A 32 41.58 12.21 -13.35
C THR A 32 42.46 12.60 -12.15
N ALA A 33 43.59 13.25 -12.39
CA ALA A 33 44.47 13.77 -11.35
C ALA A 33 43.78 14.84 -10.49
N ALA A 34 43.02 15.75 -11.10
CA ALA A 34 42.22 16.75 -10.39
C ALA A 34 41.13 16.10 -9.53
N THR A 35 40.50 15.03 -10.02
CA THR A 35 39.52 14.25 -9.24
C THR A 35 40.17 13.62 -8.02
N PHE A 36 41.31 12.94 -8.17
CA PHE A 36 42.06 12.37 -7.05
C PHE A 36 42.52 13.44 -6.07
N GLY A 37 43.05 14.56 -6.58
CA GLY A 37 43.48 15.70 -5.77
C GLY A 37 42.32 16.31 -4.98
N PHE A 38 41.15 16.46 -5.60
CA PHE A 38 39.94 16.95 -4.93
C PHE A 38 39.58 16.06 -3.74
N TYR A 39 39.45 14.74 -3.94
CA TYR A 39 39.10 13.81 -2.87
C TYR A 39 40.19 13.68 -1.80
N ALA A 40 41.47 13.76 -2.17
CA ALA A 40 42.58 13.76 -1.22
C ALA A 40 42.63 15.03 -0.34
N LEU A 41 42.06 16.14 -0.83
CA LEU A 41 42.04 17.43 -0.13
C LEU A 41 40.86 17.57 0.85
N ILE A 42 39.80 16.76 0.68
CA ILE A 42 38.60 16.80 1.55
C ILE A 42 38.92 16.73 3.05
N PRO A 43 39.81 15.83 3.55
CA PRO A 43 40.13 15.74 4.98
C PRO A 43 40.77 17.00 5.56
N TYR A 44 41.39 17.83 4.72
CA TYR A 44 42.13 19.03 5.13
C TYR A 44 41.30 20.31 5.05
N LEU A 45 40.03 20.24 4.63
CA LEU A 45 39.16 21.41 4.49
C LEU A 45 38.70 21.94 5.86
N PRO A 46 39.02 23.21 6.21
CA PRO A 46 38.67 23.78 7.51
C PRO A 46 37.19 24.23 7.60
N VAL A 47 36.52 24.43 6.45
CA VAL A 47 35.14 24.92 6.35
C VAL A 47 34.37 24.10 5.31
N TYR A 48 33.06 23.92 5.48
CA TYR A 48 32.15 23.19 4.58
C TYR A 48 32.42 21.69 4.40
N ARG A 49 33.33 21.09 5.20
CA ARG A 49 33.64 19.66 5.11
C ARG A 49 32.40 18.77 5.19
N SER A 50 31.50 19.01 6.14
CA SER A 50 30.27 18.22 6.29
C SER A 50 29.33 18.30 5.09
N LEU A 51 29.32 19.44 4.38
CA LEU A 51 28.53 19.63 3.17
C LEU A 51 29.18 18.89 1.99
N ILE A 52 30.51 18.97 1.86
CA ILE A 52 31.24 18.29 0.79
C ILE A 52 31.19 16.77 0.98
N ASP A 53 31.36 16.27 2.21
CA ASP A 53 31.21 14.84 2.52
C ASP A 53 29.79 14.37 2.17
N ARG A 54 28.76 15.19 2.42
CA ARG A 54 27.38 14.87 2.07
C ARG A 54 27.13 14.80 0.55
N TYR A 55 27.62 15.78 -0.22
CA TYR A 55 27.30 15.88 -1.65
C TYR A 55 28.27 15.14 -2.57
N PHE A 56 29.49 14.81 -2.13
CA PHE A 56 30.51 14.19 -2.99
C PHE A 56 30.90 12.78 -2.54
N CYS A 57 30.53 12.36 -1.34
CA CYS A 57 30.96 11.08 -0.75
C CYS A 57 29.82 10.17 -0.28
N SER A 58 28.55 10.54 -0.48
CA SER A 58 27.43 9.75 0.03
C SER A 58 27.05 8.58 -0.87
N HIS A 59 27.22 8.73 -2.19
CA HIS A 59 26.81 7.72 -3.16
C HIS A 59 27.81 7.56 -4.32
N PRO A 60 28.04 6.33 -4.86
CA PRO A 60 28.96 6.11 -6.00
C PRO A 60 28.68 6.98 -7.23
N LEU A 61 27.43 7.36 -7.47
CA LEU A 61 27.06 8.24 -8.57
C LEU A 61 27.61 9.66 -8.42
N GLU A 62 27.78 10.15 -7.19
CA GLU A 62 28.37 11.47 -6.92
C GLU A 62 29.84 11.48 -7.33
N TYR A 63 30.58 10.41 -7.02
CA TYR A 63 31.96 10.21 -7.47
C TYR A 63 32.08 10.19 -9.00
N ALA A 64 31.18 9.46 -9.67
CA ALA A 64 31.15 9.42 -11.13
C ALA A 64 30.87 10.82 -11.72
N THR A 65 29.90 11.54 -11.15
CA THR A 65 29.51 12.89 -11.57
C THR A 65 30.65 13.89 -11.39
N ALA A 66 31.31 13.86 -10.23
CA ALA A 66 32.46 14.71 -9.93
C ALA A 66 33.66 14.40 -10.84
N GLY A 67 33.94 13.12 -11.09
CA GLY A 67 35.01 12.71 -12.01
C GLY A 67 34.77 13.21 -13.43
N LEU A 68 33.56 13.04 -13.95
CA LEU A 68 33.17 13.59 -15.25
C LEU A 68 33.27 15.12 -15.29
N PHE A 69 32.89 15.79 -14.20
CA PHE A 69 33.02 17.24 -14.08
C PHE A 69 34.47 17.71 -14.18
N PHE A 70 35.39 17.12 -13.41
CA PHE A 70 36.80 17.51 -13.45
C PHE A 70 37.47 17.18 -14.79
N ILE A 71 37.12 16.06 -15.42
CA ILE A 71 37.55 15.76 -16.79
C ILE A 71 37.02 16.80 -17.76
N GLY A 72 35.75 17.19 -17.64
CA GLY A 72 35.16 18.24 -18.47
C GLY A 72 35.88 19.57 -18.32
N MET A 73 36.11 20.01 -17.07
CA MET A 73 36.85 21.24 -16.77
C MET A 73 38.30 21.19 -17.26
N ALA A 74 38.97 20.04 -17.21
CA ALA A 74 40.32 19.87 -17.74
C ALA A 74 40.36 20.00 -19.28
N ILE A 75 39.38 19.42 -20.00
CA ILE A 75 39.24 19.59 -21.46
C ILE A 75 39.12 21.06 -21.83
N ILE A 76 38.20 21.77 -21.15
CA ILE A 76 37.98 23.19 -21.37
C ILE A 76 39.21 24.03 -20.99
N GLY A 77 39.89 23.68 -19.89
CA GLY A 77 41.10 24.36 -19.45
C GLY A 77 42.26 24.23 -20.43
N VAL A 78 42.53 23.01 -20.94
CA VAL A 78 43.57 22.77 -21.94
C VAL A 78 43.27 23.55 -23.23
N LYS A 79 42.02 23.54 -23.70
CA LYS A 79 41.59 24.33 -24.85
C LYS A 79 41.79 25.83 -24.60
N GLY A 80 41.32 26.35 -23.47
CA GLY A 80 41.47 27.75 -23.09
C GLY A 80 42.93 28.22 -23.02
N ILE A 81 43.85 27.38 -22.53
CA ILE A 81 45.29 27.68 -22.54
C ILE A 81 45.84 27.67 -23.97
N GLY A 82 45.45 26.69 -24.80
CA GLY A 82 45.86 26.60 -26.20
C GLY A 82 45.48 27.84 -27.01
N MET A 83 44.34 28.47 -26.70
CA MET A 83 43.88 29.70 -27.34
C MET A 83 44.80 30.91 -27.12
N LEU A 84 45.59 30.94 -26.04
CA LEU A 84 46.59 31.98 -25.85
C LEU A 84 47.71 31.85 -26.89
N SER A 85 48.11 30.62 -27.20
CA SER A 85 49.08 30.34 -28.25
C SER A 85 48.54 30.69 -29.64
N GLN A 86 47.27 30.39 -29.90
CA GLN A 86 46.59 30.74 -31.17
C GLN A 86 46.55 32.25 -31.38
N LYS A 87 46.13 33.02 -30.37
CA LYS A 87 46.12 34.49 -30.42
C LYS A 87 47.52 35.06 -30.66
N LYS A 88 48.53 34.50 -30.00
CA LYS A 88 49.93 34.92 -30.15
C LYS A 88 50.46 34.64 -31.56
N SER A 89 49.99 33.57 -32.21
CA SER A 89 50.44 33.22 -33.57
C SER A 89 50.12 34.29 -34.61
N ILE A 90 48.95 34.95 -34.52
CA ILE A 90 48.59 36.04 -35.44
C ILE A 90 49.58 37.21 -35.32
N SER A 91 49.94 37.59 -34.09
CA SER A 91 50.86 38.73 -33.86
C SER A 91 52.34 38.41 -34.13
N GLU A 92 52.76 37.15 -33.99
CA GLU A 92 54.17 36.76 -34.15
C GLU A 92 54.48 36.12 -35.51
N THR A 93 53.47 35.96 -36.39
CA THR A 93 53.69 35.53 -37.76
C THR A 93 54.40 36.65 -38.52
N LYS A 94 55.70 36.48 -38.74
CA LYS A 94 56.55 37.40 -39.50
C LYS A 94 56.63 36.93 -40.95
N ILE A 95 55.56 37.14 -41.69
CA ILE A 95 55.56 37.02 -43.14
C ILE A 95 55.61 38.44 -43.70
N ASP A 96 56.52 38.66 -44.64
CA ASP A 96 56.68 39.96 -45.29
C ASP A 96 55.73 40.06 -46.49
N TRP A 97 54.47 40.36 -46.18
CA TRP A 97 53.39 40.40 -47.17
C TRP A 97 53.60 41.48 -48.24
N GLU A 98 54.19 42.62 -47.87
CA GLU A 98 54.47 43.73 -48.79
C GLU A 98 55.52 43.30 -49.83
N THR A 99 56.67 42.80 -49.38
CA THR A 99 57.75 42.36 -50.28
C THR A 99 57.30 41.24 -51.21
N ILE A 100 56.46 40.31 -50.75
CA ILE A 100 55.93 39.25 -51.62
C ILE A 100 54.97 39.82 -52.67
N SER A 101 54.14 40.82 -52.31
CA SER A 101 53.17 41.40 -53.24
C SER A 101 53.79 42.20 -54.39
N GLU A 102 55.00 42.75 -54.21
CA GLU A 102 55.70 43.57 -55.21
C GLU A 102 56.38 42.74 -56.32
N ILE A 103 56.50 41.42 -56.15
CA ILE A 103 57.15 40.56 -57.13
C ILE A 103 56.25 40.38 -58.36
N GLU A 104 56.73 40.71 -59.55
CA GLU A 104 55.94 40.61 -60.79
C GLU A 104 55.57 39.16 -61.16
N SER A 105 56.49 38.22 -60.95
CA SER A 105 56.33 36.81 -61.33
C SER A 105 55.55 36.04 -60.27
N LEU A 106 54.40 35.48 -60.65
CA LEU A 106 53.57 34.66 -59.76
C LEU A 106 54.33 33.45 -59.19
N ASN A 107 55.15 32.79 -60.01
CA ASN A 107 55.89 31.62 -59.57
C ASN A 107 56.93 31.96 -58.50
N ASP A 108 57.60 33.11 -58.63
CA ASP A 108 58.58 33.58 -57.66
C ASP A 108 57.89 34.02 -56.36
N ARG A 109 56.69 34.63 -56.44
CA ARG A 109 55.84 34.90 -55.25
C ARG A 109 55.53 33.63 -54.48
N ILE A 110 55.11 32.57 -55.18
CA ILE A 110 54.74 31.28 -54.58
C ILE A 110 55.95 30.63 -53.90
N ASP A 111 57.12 30.66 -54.54
CA ASP A 111 58.33 30.05 -54.00
C ASP A 111 58.84 30.80 -52.75
N ILE A 112 58.85 32.14 -52.76
CA ILE A 112 59.24 32.96 -51.59
C ILE A 112 58.22 32.82 -50.45
N PHE A 113 56.92 32.81 -50.76
CA PHE A 113 55.88 32.57 -49.76
C PHE A 113 56.03 31.18 -49.12
N SER A 114 56.33 30.15 -49.91
CA SER A 114 56.61 28.80 -49.41
C SER A 114 57.81 28.79 -48.47
N GLU A 115 58.91 29.45 -48.83
CA GLU A 115 60.13 29.52 -48.02
C GLU A 115 59.87 30.23 -46.68
N GLN A 116 59.14 31.35 -46.70
CA GLN A 116 58.79 32.07 -45.47
C GLN A 116 57.89 31.22 -44.55
N VAL A 117 56.90 30.51 -45.09
CA VAL A 117 56.02 29.62 -44.31
C VAL A 117 56.79 28.42 -43.73
N GLU A 118 57.73 27.85 -44.49
CA GLU A 118 58.60 26.76 -44.02
C GLU A 118 59.58 27.23 -42.93
N SER A 119 59.99 28.51 -42.96
CA SER A 119 60.87 29.13 -41.96
C SER A 119 60.19 29.50 -40.63
N LEU A 120 58.85 29.42 -40.56
CA LEU A 120 58.10 29.74 -39.35
C LEU A 120 58.46 28.79 -38.19
N ALA A 121 58.44 29.34 -36.97
CA ALA A 121 58.73 28.58 -35.76
C ALA A 121 57.81 27.34 -35.63
N SER A 122 58.36 26.22 -35.16
CA SER A 122 57.65 24.93 -35.09
C SER A 122 56.32 24.97 -34.32
N TRP A 123 56.23 25.80 -33.28
CA TRP A 123 55.01 25.98 -32.49
C TRP A 123 53.88 26.69 -33.26
N ILE A 124 54.20 27.55 -34.23
CA ILE A 124 53.21 28.20 -35.12
C ILE A 124 52.63 27.13 -36.06
N GLY A 125 53.44 26.17 -36.51
CA GLY A 125 52.98 25.08 -37.36
C GLY A 125 51.89 24.20 -36.73
N GLU A 126 51.77 24.17 -35.41
CA GLU A 126 50.69 23.45 -34.71
C GLU A 126 49.39 24.26 -34.58
N THR A 127 49.41 25.56 -34.87
CA THR A 127 48.24 26.45 -34.76
C THR A 127 47.31 26.35 -35.96
N TYR A 128 46.08 26.87 -35.84
CA TYR A 128 45.13 26.91 -36.95
C TYR A 128 45.67 27.74 -38.12
N LEU A 129 46.31 28.88 -37.81
CA LEU A 129 46.95 29.74 -38.80
C LEU A 129 48.11 29.03 -39.50
N GLY A 130 49.02 28.39 -38.75
CA GLY A 130 50.17 27.72 -39.35
C GLY A 130 49.80 26.54 -40.24
N LYS A 131 48.80 25.74 -39.84
CA LYS A 131 48.25 24.69 -40.70
C LYS A 131 47.65 25.26 -41.98
N ARG A 132 46.81 26.29 -41.85
CA ARG A 132 46.20 26.97 -43.00
C ARG A 132 47.25 27.52 -43.97
N LEU A 133 48.30 28.17 -43.47
CA LEU A 133 49.39 28.67 -44.31
C LEU A 133 50.10 27.54 -45.06
N LYS A 134 50.42 26.43 -44.38
CA LYS A 134 51.06 25.26 -45.00
C LYS A 134 50.18 24.59 -46.04
N ASP A 135 48.90 24.43 -45.77
CA ASP A 135 47.94 23.82 -46.68
C ASP A 135 47.77 24.69 -47.93
N THR A 136 47.64 26.01 -47.76
CA THR A 136 47.59 26.97 -48.87
C THR A 136 48.87 26.95 -49.70
N VAL A 137 50.05 26.99 -49.06
CA VAL A 137 51.33 26.88 -49.77
C VAL A 137 51.39 25.59 -50.59
N SER A 138 51.00 24.47 -49.99
CA SER A 138 51.03 23.16 -50.66
C SER A 138 50.11 23.13 -51.89
N TYR A 139 48.92 23.73 -51.78
CA TYR A 139 47.97 23.84 -52.89
C TYR A 139 48.52 24.67 -54.05
N VAL A 140 49.01 25.88 -53.75
CA VAL A 140 49.47 26.83 -54.78
C VAL A 140 50.80 26.38 -55.41
N LYS A 141 51.72 25.83 -54.61
CA LYS A 141 53.01 25.27 -55.09
C LYS A 141 52.82 24.06 -55.99
N GLY A 142 51.85 23.20 -55.67
CA GLY A 142 51.53 22.02 -56.48
C GLY A 142 50.93 22.35 -57.85
N ARG A 143 50.09 23.39 -57.92
CA ARG A 143 49.43 23.80 -59.17
C ARG A 143 50.21 24.83 -59.98
N ARG A 144 51.15 25.56 -59.36
CA ARG A 144 51.83 26.73 -59.95
C ARG A 144 50.82 27.76 -60.50
N SER A 145 49.68 27.89 -59.82
CA SER A 145 48.56 28.76 -60.19
C SER A 145 47.77 29.12 -58.94
N VAL A 146 47.19 30.32 -58.94
CA VAL A 146 46.28 30.84 -57.90
C VAL A 146 44.81 30.78 -58.32
N GLN A 147 44.52 30.13 -59.45
CA GLN A 147 43.15 29.88 -59.87
C GLN A 147 42.39 29.10 -58.78
N ASP A 148 41.19 29.58 -58.46
CA ASP A 148 40.32 29.06 -57.39
C ASP A 148 40.93 29.12 -55.98
N LEU A 149 41.92 29.98 -55.75
CA LEU A 149 42.51 30.15 -54.41
C LEU A 149 41.46 30.58 -53.38
N ASP A 150 40.56 31.48 -53.73
CA ASP A 150 39.49 31.94 -52.83
C ASP A 150 38.53 30.80 -52.43
N GLU A 151 38.19 29.92 -53.38
CA GLU A 151 37.37 28.73 -53.11
C GLU A 151 38.13 27.75 -52.21
N HIS A 152 39.42 27.55 -52.45
CA HIS A 152 40.25 26.70 -51.59
C HIS A 152 40.39 27.28 -50.16
N LEU A 153 40.55 28.59 -50.01
CA LEU A 153 40.61 29.27 -48.71
C LEU A 153 39.29 29.14 -47.93
N LYS A 154 38.14 29.19 -48.63
CA LYS A 154 36.81 28.92 -48.06
C LYS A 154 36.69 27.46 -47.61
N TYR A 155 37.09 26.52 -48.46
CA TYR A 155 37.12 25.09 -48.12
C TYR A 155 37.96 24.82 -46.86
N LEU A 156 39.16 25.42 -46.76
CA LEU A 156 40.00 25.28 -45.57
C LEU A 156 39.37 25.92 -44.31
N ALA A 157 38.59 26.99 -44.47
CA ALA A 157 37.89 27.62 -43.35
C ALA A 157 36.75 26.72 -42.83
N GLU A 158 35.95 26.17 -43.74
CA GLU A 158 34.88 25.22 -43.42
C GLU A 158 35.43 23.96 -42.75
N LEU A 159 36.49 23.38 -43.31
CA LEU A 159 37.18 22.22 -42.73
C LEU A 159 37.72 22.51 -41.31
N ALA A 160 38.29 23.70 -41.09
CA ALA A 160 38.77 24.09 -39.76
C ALA A 160 37.62 24.28 -38.75
N SER A 161 36.49 24.82 -39.20
CA SER A 161 35.27 24.96 -38.38
C SER A 161 34.70 23.59 -37.99
N GLU A 162 34.61 22.66 -38.94
CA GLU A 162 34.18 21.28 -38.68
C GLU A 162 35.11 20.57 -37.70
N GLN A 163 36.44 20.69 -37.87
CA GLN A 163 37.41 20.12 -36.94
C GLN A 163 37.30 20.72 -35.54
N MET A 164 37.09 22.05 -35.45
CA MET A 164 36.83 22.71 -34.17
C MET A 164 35.58 22.11 -33.52
N HIS A 165 34.45 22.01 -34.24
CA HIS A 165 33.22 21.41 -33.71
C HIS A 165 33.42 19.96 -33.28
N ALA A 166 34.10 19.14 -34.08
CA ALA A 166 34.41 17.76 -33.75
C ALA A 166 35.23 17.64 -32.45
N SER A 167 36.15 18.57 -32.20
CA SER A 167 36.97 18.60 -30.98
C SER A 167 36.17 18.82 -29.69
N TYR A 168 34.94 19.37 -29.77
CA TYR A 168 34.02 19.52 -28.64
C TYR A 168 33.10 18.31 -28.41
N SER A 169 33.21 17.26 -29.23
CA SER A 169 32.32 16.09 -29.12
C SER A 169 32.39 15.44 -27.74
N LEU A 170 33.60 15.20 -27.22
CA LEU A 170 33.80 14.54 -25.92
C LEU A 170 33.19 15.35 -24.77
N ILE A 171 33.45 16.66 -24.72
CA ILE A 171 32.90 17.53 -23.66
C ILE A 171 31.38 17.63 -23.77
N ARG A 172 30.82 17.63 -24.99
CA ARG A 172 29.38 17.60 -25.21
C ARG A 172 28.75 16.30 -24.69
N THR A 173 29.38 15.16 -24.93
CA THR A 173 28.96 13.87 -24.36
C THR A 173 28.99 13.90 -22.84
N ILE A 174 30.04 14.45 -22.23
CA ILE A 174 30.14 14.60 -20.76
C ILE A 174 29.01 15.50 -20.25
N THR A 175 28.78 16.64 -20.91
CA THR A 175 27.75 17.62 -20.55
C THR A 175 26.34 17.00 -20.61
N TRP A 176 26.10 16.09 -21.55
CA TRP A 176 24.86 15.32 -21.62
C TRP A 176 24.77 14.22 -20.57
N ALA A 177 25.89 13.54 -20.26
CA ALA A 177 25.92 12.43 -19.32
C ALA A 177 25.71 12.86 -17.86
N VAL A 178 26.26 14.02 -17.45
CA VAL A 178 26.19 14.51 -16.06
C VAL A 178 24.73 14.63 -15.56
N PRO A 179 23.79 15.31 -16.25
CA PRO A 179 22.39 15.35 -15.84
C PRO A 179 21.70 13.98 -15.83
N ILE A 180 22.02 13.11 -16.78
CA ILE A 180 21.45 11.76 -16.86
C ILE A 180 21.87 10.92 -15.63
N ILE A 181 23.12 11.05 -15.19
CA ILE A 181 23.62 10.40 -13.97
C ILE A 181 22.93 10.97 -12.73
N GLY A 182 22.68 12.29 -12.69
CA GLY A 182 21.88 12.92 -11.64
C GLY A 182 20.46 12.36 -11.58
N PHE A 183 19.78 12.28 -12.73
CA PHE A 183 18.45 11.67 -12.82
C PHE A 183 18.48 10.19 -12.38
N LEU A 184 19.48 9.42 -12.80
CA LEU A 184 19.67 8.05 -12.34
C LEU A 184 19.80 7.97 -10.80
N GLY A 185 20.46 8.96 -10.19
CA GLY A 185 20.51 9.15 -8.75
C GLY A 185 19.13 9.28 -8.10
N THR A 186 18.22 10.07 -8.70
CA THR A 186 16.82 10.13 -8.21
C THR A 186 16.12 8.78 -8.26
N VAL A 187 16.25 8.08 -9.38
CA VAL A 187 15.56 6.80 -9.61
C VAL A 187 16.02 5.78 -8.59
N ILE A 188 17.34 5.68 -8.37
CA ILE A 188 17.91 4.77 -7.38
C ILE A 188 17.50 5.17 -5.96
N GLY A 189 17.62 6.45 -5.59
CA GLY A 189 17.29 6.91 -4.24
C GLY A 189 15.81 6.73 -3.89
N ILE A 190 14.89 7.00 -4.82
CA ILE A 190 13.45 6.74 -4.64
C ILE A 190 13.17 5.23 -4.57
N THR A 191 13.83 4.42 -5.40
CA THR A 191 13.67 2.96 -5.36
C THR A 191 14.09 2.39 -4.00
N ILE A 192 15.22 2.85 -3.44
CA ILE A 192 15.68 2.47 -2.10
C ILE A 192 14.66 2.93 -1.04
N ALA A 193 14.17 4.17 -1.14
CA ALA A 193 13.19 4.70 -0.21
C ALA A 193 11.89 3.86 -0.20
N ILE A 194 11.38 3.46 -1.37
CA ILE A 194 10.16 2.64 -1.47
C ILE A 194 10.41 1.21 -0.99
N ALA A 195 11.55 0.60 -1.33
CA ALA A 195 11.87 -0.77 -0.97
C ALA A 195 11.92 -1.00 0.56
N ASN A 196 12.27 0.04 1.32
CA ASN A 196 12.38 -0.03 2.77
C ASN A 196 11.08 0.34 3.52
N VAL A 197 9.96 0.59 2.82
CA VAL A 197 8.67 0.83 3.46
C VAL A 197 8.05 -0.52 3.89
N THR A 198 8.20 -0.88 5.15
CA THR A 198 7.50 -2.04 5.74
C THR A 198 6.32 -1.57 6.60
N PRO A 199 5.06 -2.00 6.31
CA PRO A 199 3.87 -1.56 7.04
C PRO A 199 3.91 -1.80 8.55
N ASP A 200 4.66 -2.81 8.99
CA ASP A 200 4.69 -3.28 10.38
C ASP A 200 5.75 -2.57 11.26
N GLN A 201 6.62 -1.73 10.67
CA GLN A 201 7.73 -1.04 11.36
C GLN A 201 7.90 0.42 10.91
N LEU A 202 6.79 1.14 10.79
CA LEU A 202 6.75 2.53 10.30
C LEU A 202 7.77 3.44 11.00
N ASP A 203 7.88 3.41 12.33
CA ASP A 203 8.81 4.27 13.07
C ASP A 203 10.30 4.01 12.75
N THR A 204 10.68 2.78 12.37
CA THR A 204 12.07 2.45 11.98
C THR A 204 12.30 2.71 10.49
N SER A 205 11.32 2.38 9.66
CA SER A 205 11.38 2.58 8.21
C SER A 205 11.44 4.06 7.78
N LEU A 206 10.92 4.99 8.58
CA LEU A 206 10.98 6.42 8.28
C LEU A 206 12.41 6.95 8.12
N SER A 207 13.36 6.50 8.95
CA SER A 207 14.75 6.93 8.84
C SER A 207 15.40 6.43 7.55
N GLU A 208 15.11 5.19 7.14
CA GLU A 208 15.66 4.60 5.91
C GLU A 208 15.04 5.23 4.65
N VAL A 209 13.74 5.52 4.69
CA VAL A 209 13.03 6.27 3.64
C VAL A 209 13.62 7.67 3.47
N THR A 210 13.85 8.39 4.57
CA THR A 210 14.47 9.72 4.51
C THR A 210 15.90 9.68 3.98
N GLY A 211 16.66 8.62 4.26
CA GLY A 211 17.99 8.40 3.70
C GLY A 211 17.96 8.20 2.18
N GLY A 212 17.07 7.34 1.67
CA GLY A 212 16.91 7.12 0.23
C GLY A 212 16.48 8.38 -0.52
N LEU A 213 15.54 9.16 0.06
CA LEU A 213 15.12 10.45 -0.48
C LEU A 213 16.25 11.50 -0.45
N ALA A 214 17.06 11.53 0.61
CA ALA A 214 18.21 12.43 0.70
C ALA A 214 19.21 12.14 -0.43
N VAL A 215 19.55 10.87 -0.68
CA VAL A 215 20.42 10.47 -1.81
C VAL A 215 19.82 10.89 -3.15
N ALA A 216 18.51 10.70 -3.36
CA ALA A 216 17.84 11.12 -4.60
C ALA A 216 17.97 12.63 -4.86
N PHE A 217 17.71 13.45 -3.84
CA PHE A 217 17.78 14.91 -3.98
C PHE A 217 19.23 15.42 -4.09
N ASP A 218 20.15 14.89 -3.28
CA ASP A 218 21.52 15.37 -3.22
C ASP A 218 22.28 15.07 -4.52
N THR A 219 22.16 13.85 -5.04
CA THR A 219 22.78 13.44 -6.33
C THR A 219 22.31 14.32 -7.49
N THR A 220 21.04 14.71 -7.50
CA THR A 220 20.45 15.55 -8.54
C THR A 220 20.88 16.99 -8.43
N ALA A 221 20.83 17.55 -7.22
CA ALA A 221 21.26 18.91 -6.96
C ALA A 221 22.74 19.09 -7.34
N LEU A 222 23.60 18.12 -6.98
CA LEU A 222 25.01 18.11 -7.37
C LEU A 222 25.16 18.07 -8.89
N ALA A 223 24.51 17.11 -9.56
CA ALA A 223 24.65 16.93 -10.99
C ALA A 223 24.22 18.16 -11.78
N LEU A 224 23.08 18.78 -11.42
CA LEU A 224 22.62 20.01 -12.06
C LEU A 224 23.56 21.18 -11.80
N GLY A 225 24.05 21.34 -10.56
CA GLY A 225 25.00 22.39 -10.20
C GLY A 225 26.31 22.28 -10.99
N LEU A 226 26.91 21.09 -11.02
CA LEU A 226 28.13 20.83 -11.78
C LEU A 226 27.89 20.96 -13.28
N SER A 227 26.77 20.45 -13.81
CA SER A 227 26.40 20.57 -15.22
C SER A 227 26.28 22.02 -15.65
N LEU A 228 25.67 22.88 -14.84
CA LEU A 228 25.51 24.29 -15.17
C LEU A 228 26.86 24.99 -15.38
N ILE A 229 27.81 24.76 -14.48
CA ILE A 229 29.17 25.29 -14.57
C ILE A 229 29.86 24.77 -15.85
N LEU A 230 29.69 23.48 -16.14
CA LEU A 230 30.33 22.80 -17.26
C LEU A 230 29.79 23.28 -18.62
N VAL A 231 28.46 23.41 -18.74
CA VAL A 231 27.79 24.01 -19.92
C VAL A 231 28.27 25.44 -20.14
N PHE A 232 28.26 26.27 -19.10
CA PHE A 232 28.64 27.67 -19.22
C PHE A 232 30.11 27.86 -19.58
N SER A 233 31.00 27.07 -18.97
CA SER A 233 32.43 27.08 -19.29
C SER A 233 32.68 26.63 -20.73
N THR A 234 31.99 25.58 -21.18
CA THR A 234 32.06 25.10 -22.57
C THR A 234 31.61 26.19 -23.54
N PHE A 235 30.47 26.84 -23.27
CA PHE A 235 29.94 27.91 -24.10
C PHE A 235 30.92 29.08 -24.25
N ILE A 236 31.53 29.54 -23.15
CA ILE A 236 32.49 30.65 -23.20
C ILE A 236 33.69 30.29 -24.08
N VAL A 237 34.30 29.12 -23.86
CA VAL A 237 35.52 28.73 -24.59
C VAL A 237 35.22 28.43 -26.05
N GLU A 238 34.12 27.74 -26.36
CA GLU A 238 33.67 27.50 -27.75
C GLU A 238 33.42 28.81 -28.48
N ARG A 239 32.71 29.75 -27.85
CA ARG A 239 32.43 31.09 -28.42
C ARG A 239 33.71 31.88 -28.68
N MET A 240 34.67 31.82 -27.76
CA MET A 240 35.96 32.50 -27.92
C MET A 240 36.82 31.84 -29.02
N GLU A 241 36.79 30.50 -29.14
CA GLU A 241 37.56 29.75 -30.14
C GLU A 241 37.00 30.01 -31.55
N GLN A 242 35.67 30.02 -31.72
CA GLN A 242 35.00 30.43 -32.95
C GLN A 242 35.41 31.84 -33.39
N LYS A 243 35.43 32.80 -32.46
CA LYS A 243 35.84 34.18 -32.77
C LYS A 243 37.30 34.26 -33.22
N GLN A 244 38.19 33.43 -32.66
CA GLN A 244 39.58 33.38 -33.12
C GLN A 244 39.69 32.76 -34.51
N LEU A 245 38.89 31.73 -34.81
CA LEU A 245 38.87 31.12 -36.14
C LEU A 245 38.41 32.12 -37.20
N GLU A 246 37.38 32.92 -36.90
CA GLU A 246 36.91 34.02 -37.75
C GLU A 246 38.01 35.08 -37.98
N GLN A 247 38.79 35.43 -36.95
CA GLN A 247 39.93 36.35 -37.10
C GLN A 247 41.02 35.77 -38.01
N ILE A 248 41.29 34.47 -37.92
CA ILE A 248 42.25 33.77 -38.79
C ILE A 248 41.74 33.73 -40.23
N GLU A 249 40.43 33.58 -40.43
CA GLU A 249 39.80 33.63 -41.75
C GLU A 249 39.96 35.01 -42.38
N LEU A 250 39.59 36.08 -41.66
CA LEU A 250 39.76 37.46 -42.11
C LEU A 250 41.23 37.76 -42.41
N PHE A 251 42.15 37.36 -41.54
CA PHE A 251 43.59 37.49 -41.77
C PHE A 251 44.02 36.79 -43.08
N GLY A 252 43.49 35.59 -43.34
CA GLY A 252 43.77 34.84 -44.55
C GLY A 252 43.26 35.52 -45.82
N ILE A 253 42.05 36.09 -45.79
CA ILE A 253 41.47 36.81 -46.93
C ILE A 253 42.25 38.12 -47.17
N GLU A 254 42.50 38.90 -46.12
CA GLU A 254 43.18 40.20 -46.23
C GLU A 254 44.62 40.07 -46.69
N ASN A 255 45.37 39.07 -46.20
CA ASN A 255 46.80 38.95 -46.47
C ASN A 255 47.11 37.90 -47.54
N ILE A 256 46.56 36.69 -47.47
CA ILE A 256 46.95 35.60 -48.40
C ILE A 256 46.34 35.82 -49.78
N ALA A 257 45.05 36.14 -49.85
CA ALA A 257 44.39 36.34 -51.14
C ALA A 257 44.92 37.59 -51.86
N SER A 258 45.10 38.71 -51.15
CA SER A 258 45.69 39.93 -51.72
C SER A 258 47.14 39.70 -52.19
N CYS A 259 47.97 39.07 -51.35
CA CYS A 259 49.38 38.81 -51.61
C CYS A 259 49.63 37.77 -52.72
N LEU A 260 48.61 37.04 -53.18
CA LEU A 260 48.71 36.10 -54.31
C LEU A 260 47.82 36.50 -55.50
N SER A 261 47.04 37.58 -55.38
CA SER A 261 46.19 38.09 -56.46
C SER A 261 47.03 38.55 -57.66
N VAL A 262 46.53 38.23 -58.86
CA VAL A 262 47.10 38.68 -60.13
C VAL A 262 46.43 40.01 -60.50
N SER A 263 47.20 41.08 -60.67
CA SER A 263 46.69 42.33 -61.23
C SER A 263 46.25 42.08 -62.67
N GLU A 264 45.03 42.48 -63.04
CA GLU A 264 44.30 42.22 -64.31
C GLU A 264 45.00 42.72 -65.61
N SER A 265 46.31 42.98 -65.61
CA SER A 265 47.01 43.66 -66.70
C SER A 265 47.37 42.79 -67.92
N SER A 266 46.78 41.62 -68.09
CA SER A 266 47.00 40.81 -69.30
C SER A 266 45.85 39.87 -69.63
N LEU A 267 44.61 40.37 -69.68
CA LEU A 267 43.54 39.61 -70.31
C LEU A 267 43.63 39.77 -71.84
N SER A 268 43.74 38.64 -72.54
CA SER A 268 43.63 38.54 -73.98
C SER A 268 42.25 39.07 -74.44
N PRO A 269 42.12 39.68 -75.63
CA PRO A 269 40.83 40.11 -76.19
C PRO A 269 39.77 39.00 -76.25
N LEU A 270 40.19 37.73 -76.23
CA LEU A 270 39.31 36.57 -76.17
C LEU A 270 38.78 36.33 -74.75
N GLU A 271 39.62 36.51 -73.72
CA GLU A 271 39.25 36.31 -72.31
C GLU A 271 38.32 37.42 -71.82
N SER A 272 38.49 38.65 -72.31
CA SER A 272 37.53 39.73 -72.04
C SER A 272 36.16 39.46 -72.68
N ALA A 273 36.13 38.86 -73.86
CA ALA A 273 34.88 38.49 -74.54
C ALA A 273 34.17 37.31 -73.85
N GLU A 274 34.93 36.35 -73.33
CA GLU A 274 34.40 35.27 -72.49
C GLU A 274 33.87 35.81 -71.16
N ALA A 275 34.59 36.73 -70.51
CA ALA A 275 34.14 37.37 -69.28
C ALA A 275 32.84 38.18 -69.48
N GLU A 276 32.73 38.91 -70.59
CA GLU A 276 31.51 39.66 -70.96
C GLU A 276 30.33 38.72 -71.24
N ALA A 277 30.55 37.63 -71.98
CA ALA A 277 29.53 36.62 -72.23
C ALA A 277 29.10 35.88 -70.95
N ALA A 278 30.04 35.61 -70.04
CA ALA A 278 29.76 35.02 -68.74
C ALA A 278 28.95 35.97 -67.85
N GLN A 279 29.26 37.28 -67.84
CA GLN A 279 28.46 38.27 -67.12
C GLN A 279 27.03 38.40 -67.67
N GLU A 280 26.84 38.40 -68.99
CA GLU A 280 25.50 38.40 -69.59
C GLU A 280 24.73 37.12 -69.21
N LEU A 281 25.38 35.95 -69.21
CA LEU A 281 24.77 34.70 -68.75
C LEU A 281 24.34 34.79 -67.28
N VAL A 282 25.20 35.32 -66.41
CA VAL A 282 24.90 35.50 -64.97
C VAL A 282 23.67 36.40 -64.81
N LEU A 283 23.62 37.55 -65.49
CA LEU A 283 22.48 38.46 -65.44
C LEU A 283 21.18 37.81 -65.94
N ARG A 284 21.25 37.03 -67.02
CA ARG A 284 20.08 36.28 -67.54
C ARG A 284 19.63 35.18 -66.59
N THR A 285 20.56 34.49 -65.94
CA THR A 285 20.22 33.49 -64.92
C THR A 285 19.63 34.14 -63.69
N GLU A 286 20.10 35.32 -63.27
CA GLU A 286 19.50 36.08 -62.17
C GLU A 286 18.05 36.48 -62.50
N GLU A 287 17.81 37.02 -63.69
CA GLU A 287 16.46 37.33 -64.18
C GLU A 287 15.55 36.09 -64.20
N MET A 288 16.07 34.93 -64.64
CA MET A 288 15.34 33.66 -64.63
C MET A 288 15.05 33.15 -63.21
N ILE A 289 16.02 33.26 -62.30
CA ILE A 289 15.87 32.83 -60.90
C ILE A 289 14.83 33.69 -60.19
N LEU A 290 14.83 35.01 -60.43
CA LEU A 290 13.81 35.92 -59.89
C LEU A 290 12.41 35.56 -60.41
N ARG A 291 12.28 35.33 -61.73
CA ARG A 291 11.03 34.89 -62.36
C ARG A 291 10.55 33.56 -61.80
N GLN A 292 11.46 32.61 -61.61
CA GLN A 292 11.14 31.30 -61.05
C GLN A 292 10.71 31.43 -59.59
N THR A 293 11.42 32.22 -58.78
CA THR A 293 11.06 32.48 -57.38
C THR A 293 9.66 33.08 -57.25
N GLU A 294 9.28 34.00 -58.13
CA GLU A 294 7.94 34.57 -58.19
C GLU A 294 6.86 33.51 -58.49
N LEU A 295 7.10 32.64 -59.48
CA LEU A 295 6.20 31.53 -59.80
C LEU A 295 6.06 30.53 -58.64
N TRP A 296 7.17 30.22 -57.96
CA TRP A 296 7.17 29.38 -56.76
C TRP A 296 6.36 30.03 -55.63
N GLN A 297 6.53 31.33 -55.40
CA GLN A 297 5.77 32.06 -54.39
C GLN A 297 4.26 32.04 -54.69
N GLN A 298 3.86 32.25 -55.96
CA GLN A 298 2.46 32.16 -56.37
C GLN A 298 1.89 30.74 -56.18
N SER A 299 2.67 29.72 -56.52
CA SER A 299 2.27 28.32 -56.33
C SER A 299 2.11 27.95 -54.85
N LEU A 300 3.04 28.39 -54.00
CA LEU A 300 2.99 28.19 -52.56
C LEU A 300 1.80 28.91 -51.93
N GLU A 301 1.50 30.14 -52.35
CA GLU A 301 0.32 30.86 -51.88
C GLU A 301 -0.97 30.16 -52.32
N GLY A 302 -1.02 29.64 -53.56
CA GLY A 302 -2.14 28.82 -54.04
C GLY A 302 -2.29 27.49 -53.30
N LEU A 303 -1.19 26.85 -52.89
CA LEU A 303 -1.21 25.66 -52.03
C LEU A 303 -1.70 26.01 -50.62
N ARG A 304 -1.22 27.12 -50.05
CA ARG A 304 -1.63 27.61 -48.74
C ARG A 304 -3.13 27.91 -48.70
N GLY A 305 -3.66 28.58 -49.73
CA GLY A 305 -5.10 28.85 -49.86
C GLY A 305 -5.93 27.57 -49.89
N ARG A 306 -5.58 26.62 -50.77
CA ARG A 306 -6.27 25.31 -50.86
C ARG A 306 -6.17 24.50 -49.57
N TRP A 307 -5.02 24.54 -48.90
CA TRP A 307 -4.82 23.87 -47.62
C TRP A 307 -5.70 24.48 -46.53
N SER A 308 -5.76 25.82 -46.45
CA SER A 308 -6.63 26.52 -45.50
C SER A 308 -8.10 26.15 -45.72
N GLU A 309 -8.56 26.15 -46.97
CA GLU A 309 -9.93 25.78 -47.32
C GLU A 309 -10.24 24.31 -46.99
N MET A 310 -9.28 23.41 -47.21
CA MET A 310 -9.40 22.00 -46.81
C MET A 310 -9.52 21.86 -45.29
N MET A 311 -8.67 22.55 -44.52
CA MET A 311 -8.70 22.48 -43.05
C MET A 311 -10.01 23.03 -42.49
N GLU A 312 -10.55 24.11 -43.08
CA GLU A 312 -11.83 24.68 -42.69
C GLU A 312 -13.00 23.71 -42.96
N ARG A 313 -13.01 23.04 -44.13
CA ARG A 313 -13.98 21.98 -44.42
C ARG A 313 -13.85 20.81 -43.46
N GLN A 314 -12.62 20.34 -43.20
CA GLN A 314 -12.39 19.21 -42.31
C GLN A 314 -12.81 19.53 -40.87
N GLN A 315 -12.57 20.77 -40.40
CA GLN A 315 -13.04 21.22 -39.09
C GLN A 315 -14.58 21.19 -39.02
N SER A 316 -15.27 21.71 -40.03
CA SER A 316 -16.74 21.69 -40.09
C SER A 316 -17.30 20.26 -40.08
N ASP A 317 -16.72 19.36 -40.87
CA ASP A 317 -17.13 17.95 -40.93
C ASP A 317 -16.88 17.23 -39.59
N PHE A 318 -15.76 17.54 -38.94
CA PHE A 318 -15.43 17.00 -37.62
C PHE A 318 -16.39 17.50 -36.54
N ASP A 319 -16.69 18.81 -36.52
CA ASP A 319 -17.67 19.39 -35.59
C ASP A 319 -19.06 18.75 -35.78
N HIS A 320 -19.50 18.57 -37.03
CA HIS A 320 -20.78 17.93 -37.32
C HIS A 320 -20.81 16.46 -36.85
N SER A 321 -19.78 15.69 -37.18
CA SER A 321 -19.71 14.27 -36.79
C SER A 321 -19.61 14.08 -35.27
N LEU A 322 -18.88 14.94 -34.56
CA LEU A 322 -18.86 14.94 -33.10
C LEU A 322 -20.23 15.29 -32.51
N GLN A 323 -20.88 16.33 -33.02
CA GLN A 323 -22.20 16.75 -32.52
C GLN A 323 -23.24 15.65 -32.73
N GLU A 324 -23.25 15.03 -33.91
CA GLU A 324 -24.14 13.91 -34.23
C GLU A 324 -23.85 12.68 -33.36
N GLY A 325 -22.57 12.27 -33.25
CA GLY A 325 -22.14 11.14 -32.44
C GLY A 325 -22.46 11.32 -30.95
N MET A 326 -22.21 12.52 -30.40
CA MET A 326 -22.50 12.86 -29.01
C MET A 326 -24.01 12.89 -28.75
N THR A 327 -24.79 13.48 -29.66
CA THR A 327 -26.26 13.54 -29.55
C THR A 327 -26.87 12.14 -29.58
N ASN A 328 -26.40 11.28 -30.50
CA ASN A 328 -26.86 9.89 -30.59
C ASN A 328 -26.48 9.08 -29.34
N THR A 329 -25.25 9.23 -28.85
CA THR A 329 -24.75 8.51 -27.67
C THR A 329 -25.46 8.95 -26.39
N LEU A 330 -25.57 10.26 -26.14
CA LEU A 330 -26.29 10.80 -24.99
C LEU A 330 -27.78 10.47 -25.04
N GLY A 331 -28.41 10.55 -26.23
CA GLY A 331 -29.79 10.15 -26.43
C GLY A 331 -30.00 8.66 -26.13
N SER A 332 -29.11 7.80 -26.61
CA SER A 332 -29.15 6.36 -26.33
C SER A 332 -28.99 6.05 -24.84
N HIS A 333 -28.01 6.66 -24.17
CA HIS A 333 -27.81 6.49 -22.73
C HIS A 333 -28.99 7.00 -21.90
N SER A 334 -29.57 8.13 -22.28
CA SER A 334 -30.78 8.67 -21.63
C SER A 334 -31.95 7.68 -21.71
N SER A 335 -32.19 7.12 -22.89
CA SER A 335 -33.23 6.10 -23.11
C SER A 335 -32.96 4.81 -22.32
N GLN A 336 -31.70 4.35 -22.26
CA GLN A 336 -31.32 3.18 -21.45
C GLN A 336 -31.53 3.42 -19.96
N LEU A 337 -31.16 4.59 -19.44
CA LEU A 337 -31.38 4.96 -18.04
C LEU A 337 -32.87 5.05 -17.71
N GLU A 338 -33.69 5.59 -18.60
CA GLU A 338 -35.14 5.61 -18.43
C GLU A 338 -35.73 4.20 -18.41
N SER A 339 -35.27 3.32 -19.30
CA SER A 339 -35.67 1.91 -19.32
C SER A 339 -35.30 1.19 -18.02
N LEU A 340 -34.05 1.31 -17.56
CA LEU A 340 -33.57 0.70 -16.32
C LEU A 340 -34.33 1.25 -15.10
N ARG A 341 -34.61 2.55 -15.07
CA ARG A 341 -35.43 3.16 -14.02
C ARG A 341 -36.83 2.55 -13.99
N ASN A 342 -37.47 2.40 -15.15
CA ASN A 342 -38.81 1.83 -15.22
C ASN A 342 -38.81 0.35 -14.79
N GLU A 343 -37.84 -0.44 -15.24
CA GLU A 343 -37.69 -1.83 -14.82
C GLU A 343 -37.47 -1.96 -13.31
N PHE A 344 -36.63 -1.10 -12.73
CA PHE A 344 -36.42 -1.04 -11.29
C PHE A 344 -37.71 -0.68 -10.53
N LEU A 345 -38.46 0.32 -11.00
CA LEU A 345 -39.73 0.70 -10.39
C LEU A 345 -40.76 -0.43 -10.44
N THR A 346 -40.85 -1.16 -11.56
CA THR A 346 -41.73 -2.33 -11.70
C THR A 346 -41.30 -3.45 -10.75
N ALA A 347 -40.02 -3.77 -10.66
CA ALA A 347 -39.50 -4.76 -9.72
C ALA A 347 -39.75 -4.36 -8.25
N TYR A 348 -39.58 -3.08 -7.93
CA TYR A 348 -39.85 -2.53 -6.61
C TYR A 348 -41.35 -2.63 -6.24
N GLN A 349 -42.25 -2.32 -7.18
CA GLN A 349 -43.69 -2.48 -6.99
C GLN A 349 -44.05 -3.95 -6.76
N ALA A 350 -43.56 -4.87 -7.59
CA ALA A 350 -43.83 -6.30 -7.46
C ALA A 350 -43.33 -6.87 -6.12
N THR A 351 -42.14 -6.46 -5.68
CA THR A 351 -41.61 -6.87 -4.36
C THR A 351 -42.44 -6.30 -3.22
N THR A 352 -42.92 -5.06 -3.34
CA THR A 352 -43.80 -4.43 -2.34
C THR A 352 -45.14 -5.16 -2.24
N GLU A 353 -45.78 -5.49 -3.37
CA GLU A 353 -47.00 -6.30 -3.41
C GLU A 353 -46.78 -7.70 -2.79
N GLN A 354 -45.63 -8.32 -3.05
CA GLN A 354 -45.29 -9.61 -2.47
C GLN A 354 -45.10 -9.52 -0.95
N ILE A 355 -44.50 -8.45 -0.44
CA ILE A 355 -44.38 -8.20 1.00
C ILE A 355 -45.75 -7.99 1.64
N GLU A 356 -46.65 -7.24 0.99
CA GLU A 356 -48.02 -7.04 1.45
C GLU A 356 -48.80 -8.36 1.51
N LEU A 357 -48.67 -9.20 0.48
CA LEU A 357 -49.25 -10.55 0.47
C LEU A 357 -48.65 -11.47 1.55
N MET A 358 -47.35 -11.35 1.85
CA MET A 358 -46.72 -12.10 2.93
C MET A 358 -47.21 -11.62 4.31
N LEU A 359 -47.32 -10.32 4.53
CA LEU A 359 -47.82 -9.73 5.78
C LEU A 359 -49.27 -10.11 6.05
N THR A 360 -50.13 -10.05 5.04
CA THR A 360 -51.54 -10.47 5.16
C THR A 360 -51.66 -11.96 5.47
N ARG A 361 -50.94 -12.83 4.76
CA ARG A 361 -50.90 -14.28 5.08
C ARG A 361 -50.38 -14.55 6.48
N TRP A 362 -49.36 -13.80 6.93
CA TRP A 362 -48.82 -13.93 8.27
C TRP A 362 -49.85 -13.51 9.33
N GLN A 363 -50.56 -12.40 9.12
CA GLN A 363 -51.63 -11.95 10.00
C GLN A 363 -52.78 -12.96 10.07
N GLU A 364 -53.22 -13.51 8.93
CA GLU A 364 -54.27 -14.53 8.86
C GLU A 364 -53.87 -15.76 9.67
N LYS A 365 -52.64 -16.27 9.46
CA LYS A 365 -52.10 -17.42 10.17
C LYS A 365 -51.95 -17.16 11.67
N GLN A 366 -51.61 -15.94 12.05
CA GLN A 366 -51.51 -15.57 13.46
C GLN A 366 -52.89 -15.51 14.13
N LYS A 367 -53.91 -15.04 13.42
CA LYS A 367 -55.29 -15.04 13.89
C LYS A 367 -55.83 -16.47 14.03
N GLU A 368 -55.55 -17.34 13.07
CA GLU A 368 -55.89 -18.77 13.12
C GLU A 368 -55.23 -19.44 14.33
N SER A 369 -53.91 -19.29 14.49
CA SER A 369 -53.14 -19.82 15.63
C SER A 369 -53.69 -19.35 16.98
N ASN A 370 -54.01 -18.06 17.10
CA ASN A 370 -54.55 -17.49 18.34
C ASN A 370 -55.97 -18.01 18.64
N SER A 371 -56.79 -18.23 17.61
CA SER A 371 -58.10 -18.87 17.74
C SER A 371 -57.98 -20.32 18.20
N THR A 372 -57.05 -21.09 17.62
CA THR A 372 -56.78 -22.48 18.03
C THR A 372 -56.29 -22.54 19.47
N PHE A 373 -55.37 -21.65 19.86
CA PHE A 373 -54.87 -21.55 21.23
C PHE A 373 -55.99 -21.20 22.22
N SER A 374 -56.83 -20.21 21.89
CA SER A 374 -57.99 -19.83 22.71
C SER A 374 -59.00 -20.99 22.86
N THR A 375 -59.28 -21.70 21.76
CA THR A 375 -60.15 -22.88 21.77
C THR A 375 -59.57 -23.99 22.65
N HIS A 376 -58.25 -24.23 22.58
CA HIS A 376 -57.58 -25.21 23.42
C HIS A 376 -57.62 -24.81 24.90
N LEU A 377 -57.41 -23.53 25.22
CA LEU A 377 -57.57 -23.00 26.59
C LEU A 377 -59.01 -23.16 27.10
N ALA A 378 -60.02 -22.88 26.26
CA ALA A 378 -61.42 -23.06 26.63
C ALA A 378 -61.75 -24.54 26.89
N GLN A 379 -61.18 -25.45 26.11
CA GLN A 379 -61.34 -26.89 26.30
C GLN A 379 -60.71 -27.36 27.62
N ILE A 380 -59.47 -26.94 27.91
CA ILE A 380 -58.80 -27.20 29.19
C ILE A 380 -59.63 -26.65 30.36
N TRP A 381 -60.16 -25.43 30.23
CA TRP A 381 -60.99 -24.81 31.27
C TRP A 381 -62.28 -25.60 31.51
N SER A 382 -62.94 -26.07 30.45
CA SER A 382 -64.14 -26.89 30.56
C SER A 382 -63.86 -28.23 31.26
N GLU A 383 -62.74 -28.87 30.93
CA GLU A 383 -62.33 -30.15 31.53
C GLU A 383 -62.08 -29.99 33.04
N VAL A 384 -61.31 -28.96 33.42
CA VAL A 384 -61.07 -28.61 34.84
C VAL A 384 -62.38 -28.27 35.57
N HIS A 385 -63.27 -27.50 34.94
CA HIS A 385 -64.55 -27.12 35.54
C HIS A 385 -65.44 -28.34 35.79
N GLN A 386 -65.48 -29.28 34.84
CA GLN A 386 -66.25 -30.50 34.94
C GLN A 386 -65.68 -31.45 36.02
N ASP A 387 -64.36 -31.54 36.14
CA ASP A 387 -63.69 -32.26 37.22
C ASP A 387 -64.04 -31.67 38.59
N VAL A 388 -64.01 -30.34 38.74
CA VAL A 388 -64.37 -29.64 39.99
C VAL A 388 -65.84 -29.88 40.37
N ILE A 389 -66.77 -29.77 39.42
CA ILE A 389 -68.20 -30.05 39.68
C ILE A 389 -68.39 -31.50 40.11
N SER A 390 -67.72 -32.45 39.44
CA SER A 390 -67.82 -33.86 39.77
C SER A 390 -67.29 -34.17 41.18
N ALA A 391 -66.22 -33.49 41.61
CA ALA A 391 -65.67 -33.59 42.96
C ALA A 391 -66.64 -33.02 44.01
N GLN A 392 -67.23 -31.85 43.75
CA GLN A 392 -68.22 -31.23 44.64
C GLN A 392 -69.49 -32.07 44.79
N SER A 393 -69.97 -32.68 43.70
CA SER A 393 -71.11 -33.59 43.72
C SER A 393 -70.84 -34.85 44.56
N ARG A 394 -69.65 -35.47 44.41
CA ARG A 394 -69.22 -36.59 45.25
C ARG A 394 -69.20 -36.23 46.73
N GLN A 395 -68.68 -35.06 47.08
CA GLN A 395 -68.65 -34.57 48.46
C GLN A 395 -70.06 -34.33 49.02
N THR A 396 -70.96 -33.75 48.22
CA THR A 396 -72.34 -33.47 48.64
C THR A 396 -73.13 -34.75 48.89
N SER A 397 -72.96 -35.77 48.04
CA SER A 397 -73.59 -37.08 48.24
C SER A 397 -73.08 -37.82 49.48
N GLN A 398 -71.78 -37.71 49.79
CA GLN A 398 -71.21 -38.25 51.04
C GLN A 398 -71.79 -37.57 52.29
N ILE A 399 -71.98 -36.25 52.25
CA ILE A 399 -72.61 -35.50 53.34
C ILE A 399 -74.09 -35.89 53.51
N GLU A 400 -74.82 -36.13 52.41
CA GLU A 400 -76.22 -36.56 52.45
C GLU A 400 -76.39 -37.98 53.06
N LEU A 401 -75.48 -38.91 52.73
CA LEU A 401 -75.46 -40.24 53.34
C LEU A 401 -75.17 -40.18 54.84
N ALA A 402 -74.16 -39.42 55.26
CA ALA A 402 -73.81 -39.24 56.67
C ALA A 402 -74.95 -38.56 57.46
N THR A 403 -75.62 -37.57 56.87
CA THR A 403 -76.77 -36.91 57.53
C THR A 403 -77.99 -37.82 57.63
N LYS A 404 -78.24 -38.71 56.66
CA LYS A 404 -79.28 -39.75 56.78
C LYS A 404 -78.98 -40.76 57.89
N GLU A 405 -77.72 -41.15 58.03
CA GLU A 405 -77.26 -42.07 59.07
C GLU A 405 -77.41 -41.45 60.46
N ILE A 406 -76.94 -40.21 60.64
CA ILE A 406 -77.12 -39.41 61.87
C ILE A 406 -78.61 -39.24 62.20
N ALA A 407 -79.45 -38.92 61.20
CA ALA A 407 -80.90 -38.78 61.42
C ALA A 407 -81.56 -40.12 61.82
N GLY A 408 -81.03 -41.24 61.35
CA GLY A 408 -81.43 -42.59 61.77
C GLY A 408 -81.10 -42.86 63.24
N GLU A 409 -79.87 -42.60 63.65
CA GLU A 409 -79.42 -42.77 65.04
C GLU A 409 -80.21 -41.88 66.01
N VAL A 410 -80.47 -40.62 65.66
CA VAL A 410 -81.23 -39.68 66.51
C VAL A 410 -82.68 -40.16 66.71
N ARG A 411 -83.33 -40.75 65.70
CA ARG A 411 -84.67 -41.33 65.86
C ARG A 411 -84.66 -42.54 66.78
N GLN A 412 -83.65 -43.39 66.64
CA GLN A 412 -83.50 -44.60 67.46
C GLN A 412 -83.26 -44.23 68.92
N TRP A 413 -82.43 -43.22 69.18
CA TRP A 413 -82.21 -42.66 70.50
C TRP A 413 -83.48 -42.09 71.12
N ASN A 414 -84.28 -41.32 70.36
CA ASN A 414 -85.53 -40.76 70.84
C ASN A 414 -86.58 -41.83 71.21
N GLN A 415 -86.66 -42.91 70.43
CA GLN A 415 -87.54 -44.05 70.74
C GLN A 415 -87.11 -44.75 72.04
N GLN A 416 -85.82 -44.97 72.20
CA GLN A 416 -85.26 -45.60 73.40
C GLN A 416 -85.51 -44.76 74.67
N LEU A 417 -85.48 -43.44 74.55
CA LEU A 417 -85.81 -42.50 75.63
C LEU A 417 -87.28 -42.58 76.01
N LYS A 418 -88.18 -42.74 75.03
CA LYS A 418 -89.61 -42.93 75.25
C LYS A 418 -89.92 -44.24 75.97
N ASP A 419 -89.32 -45.35 75.52
CA ASP A 419 -89.51 -46.67 76.14
C ASP A 419 -88.97 -46.67 77.59
N THR A 420 -87.83 -46.00 77.83
CA THR A 420 -87.26 -45.84 79.18
C THR A 420 -88.16 -44.98 80.08
N SER A 421 -88.79 -43.94 79.53
CA SER A 421 -89.75 -43.11 80.27
C SER A 421 -90.98 -43.91 80.70
N GLU A 422 -91.48 -44.80 79.86
CA GLU A 422 -92.65 -45.66 80.16
C GLU A 422 -92.34 -46.68 81.27
N VAL A 423 -91.14 -47.27 81.23
CA VAL A 423 -90.64 -48.15 82.29
C VAL A 423 -90.45 -47.40 83.61
N SER A 424 -89.94 -46.17 83.58
CA SER A 424 -89.78 -45.34 84.78
C SER A 424 -91.11 -44.96 85.43
N THR A 425 -92.17 -44.74 84.64
CA THR A 425 -93.51 -44.47 85.20
C THR A 425 -94.11 -45.68 85.92
N LEU A 426 -93.91 -46.89 85.38
CA LEU A 426 -94.33 -48.14 86.04
C LEU A 426 -93.52 -48.42 87.32
N GLN A 427 -92.25 -48.00 87.35
CA GLN A 427 -91.38 -48.14 88.53
C GLN A 427 -91.76 -47.19 89.67
N ILE A 428 -92.24 -45.98 89.35
CA ILE A 428 -92.79 -45.03 90.33
C ILE A 428 -94.10 -45.56 90.93
N GLU A 429 -94.92 -46.23 90.14
CA GLU A 429 -96.19 -46.83 90.58
C GLU A 429 -95.97 -48.04 91.50
N ALA A 430 -94.95 -48.87 91.22
CA ALA A 430 -94.53 -49.99 92.08
C ALA A 430 -93.94 -49.55 93.44
N LEU A 431 -93.21 -48.43 93.48
CA LEU A 431 -92.66 -47.86 94.73
C LEU A 431 -93.76 -47.36 95.68
N ASN A 432 -94.86 -46.81 95.15
CA ASN A 432 -96.02 -46.41 95.95
C ASN A 432 -96.74 -47.61 96.59
N SER A 433 -96.85 -48.74 95.87
CA SER A 433 -97.40 -49.99 96.42
C SER A 433 -96.54 -50.61 97.53
N GLN A 434 -95.21 -50.47 97.44
CA GLN A 434 -94.28 -50.96 98.47
C GLN A 434 -94.39 -50.15 99.78
N SER A 435 -94.63 -48.84 99.67
CA SER A 435 -94.86 -47.94 100.83
C SER A 435 -96.14 -48.30 101.60
N GLU A 436 -97.18 -48.75 100.90
CA GLU A 436 -98.49 -49.10 101.49
C GLU A 436 -98.47 -50.46 102.24
N ASN A 437 -97.58 -51.38 101.87
CA ASN A 437 -97.42 -52.68 102.55
C ASN A 437 -96.57 -52.60 103.83
N LEU A 438 -95.63 -51.65 103.94
CA LEU A 438 -94.83 -51.43 105.15
C LEU A 438 -95.65 -50.83 106.31
N LEU A 439 -96.74 -50.11 106.00
CA LEU A 439 -97.67 -49.55 107.00
C LEU A 439 -98.66 -50.60 107.58
N LYS A 440 -98.88 -51.74 106.92
CA LYS A 440 -99.74 -52.84 107.41
C LYS A 440 -99.00 -53.88 108.26
N ILE A 441 -97.67 -53.90 108.24
CA ILE A 441 -96.82 -54.87 108.98
C ILE A 441 -96.54 -54.43 110.43
N VAL A 442 -96.79 -53.17 110.80
CA VAL A 442 -96.60 -52.65 112.17
C VAL A 442 -97.87 -52.79 113.05
N GLY A 443 -98.94 -53.38 112.51
CA GLY A 443 -100.28 -53.27 113.08
C GLY A 443 -100.73 -54.34 114.08
N GLN A 444 -100.38 -55.64 113.94
CA GLN A 444 -101.06 -56.69 114.72
C GLN A 444 -100.23 -57.97 114.92
N GLU A 445 -99.49 -58.06 116.04
CA GLU A 445 -99.16 -59.33 116.71
C GLU A 445 -99.27 -59.16 118.23
N GLU A 446 -100.45 -59.51 118.76
CA GLU A 446 -100.65 -59.88 120.16
C GLU A 446 -101.07 -61.36 120.13
N HIS A 447 -100.11 -62.30 120.14
CA HIS A 447 -100.22 -63.64 120.76
C HIS A 447 -98.93 -64.47 120.58
N LEU A 448 -97.89 -64.13 121.34
CA LEU A 448 -96.67 -64.94 121.53
C LEU A 448 -96.48 -65.32 123.01
N VAL A 449 -97.48 -65.96 123.64
CA VAL A 449 -97.33 -66.64 124.97
C VAL A 449 -98.05 -68.03 125.02
N GLY A 450 -98.54 -68.57 123.90
CA GLY A 450 -99.42 -69.75 123.95
C GLY A 450 -98.78 -71.14 123.85
N LEU A 451 -97.67 -71.30 123.12
CA LEU A 451 -97.20 -72.64 122.69
C LEU A 451 -95.74 -72.94 123.08
N GLN A 452 -95.32 -72.40 124.23
CA GLN A 452 -94.10 -72.83 124.93
C GLN A 452 -94.36 -73.92 125.98
N LYS A 453 -95.55 -74.55 126.00
CA LYS A 453 -95.91 -75.51 127.07
C LYS A 453 -95.66 -76.99 126.75
N ARG A 454 -95.43 -77.41 125.50
CA ARG A 454 -95.34 -78.87 125.18
C ARG A 454 -94.36 -79.25 124.07
N LEU A 455 -93.14 -78.71 124.14
CA LEU A 455 -91.96 -79.39 123.57
C LEU A 455 -90.83 -79.53 124.62
N ALA A 456 -91.21 -79.53 125.90
CA ALA A 456 -90.38 -79.90 127.04
C ALA A 456 -90.69 -81.33 127.55
N GLU A 457 -91.47 -82.13 126.80
CA GLU A 457 -91.98 -83.42 127.29
C GLU A 457 -91.64 -84.66 126.44
N ASN A 458 -90.93 -84.57 125.31
CA ASN A 458 -90.61 -85.80 124.55
C ASN A 458 -89.26 -85.79 123.84
N LEU A 459 -88.26 -85.22 124.52
CA LEU A 459 -86.85 -85.53 124.30
C LEU A 459 -86.16 -85.79 125.63
N ASP A 460 -86.85 -86.49 126.54
CA ASP A 460 -86.25 -87.14 127.72
C ASP A 460 -87.12 -88.32 128.20
N ALA A 461 -87.58 -89.11 127.22
CA ALA A 461 -87.65 -90.56 127.37
C ALA A 461 -86.41 -91.11 126.65
N ILE A 462 -85.27 -91.17 127.36
CA ILE A 462 -84.88 -92.38 128.11
C ILE A 462 -84.61 -93.49 127.11
N ARG A 463 -83.34 -93.62 126.68
CA ARG A 463 -82.20 -94.22 127.40
C ARG A 463 -82.11 -95.71 127.11
N ALA A 464 -80.85 -96.13 127.08
CA ALA A 464 -80.34 -97.47 126.86
C ALA A 464 -80.34 -97.81 125.36
N THR A 465 -79.20 -98.05 124.71
CA THR A 465 -77.94 -98.61 125.21
C THR A 465 -76.99 -98.46 124.01
N GLU A 466 -75.93 -97.66 124.03
CA GLU A 466 -74.65 -97.97 124.66
C GLU A 466 -74.29 -99.45 124.51
N THR A 467 -73.45 -99.76 123.53
CA THR A 467 -72.13 -100.34 123.81
C THR A 467 -71.37 -100.24 122.48
N PHE A 468 -70.34 -99.39 122.44
CA PHE A 468 -68.99 -99.79 122.81
C PHE A 468 -68.59 -100.98 121.94
N GLU A 469 -67.76 -100.71 120.94
CA GLU A 469 -66.33 -101.04 121.10
C GLU A 469 -66.23 -102.55 120.90
N GLU A 470 -65.70 -103.01 119.80
CA GLU A 470 -64.27 -103.17 119.71
C GLU A 470 -64.08 -103.93 118.40
N THR A 471 -63.19 -103.57 117.52
CA THR A 471 -61.99 -102.73 117.62
C THR A 471 -61.29 -103.00 116.28
N LEU A 472 -60.07 -102.48 116.07
CA LEU A 472 -59.04 -103.33 115.44
C LEU A 472 -59.44 -103.94 114.07
N HIS A 473 -59.11 -103.34 112.94
CA HIS A 473 -57.72 -103.29 112.52
C HIS A 473 -57.65 -102.56 111.15
N SER A 474 -56.96 -101.45 110.90
CA SER A 474 -55.75 -100.91 111.53
C SER A 474 -54.92 -102.02 112.16
N LEU A 475 -54.35 -102.86 111.29
CA LEU A 475 -52.93 -102.75 110.99
C LEU A 475 -52.18 -102.60 112.34
N SER A 476 -51.92 -103.67 113.08
CA SER A 476 -51.16 -104.85 112.65
C SER A 476 -50.02 -104.56 111.66
N ALA A 477 -49.41 -103.39 111.79
CA ALA A 477 -47.98 -103.38 112.04
C ALA A 477 -47.83 -102.98 113.52
N ALA A 478 -48.30 -103.87 114.40
CA ALA A 478 -47.88 -103.88 115.79
C ALA A 478 -46.36 -103.73 115.82
N VAL A 479 -45.84 -103.01 116.80
CA VAL A 479 -44.86 -103.57 117.75
C VAL A 479 -44.20 -104.86 117.20
N HIS A 480 -43.42 -104.80 116.13
CA HIS A 480 -42.02 -104.61 116.32
C HIS A 480 -41.45 -103.85 115.14
N LEU A 481 -41.31 -102.55 115.34
CA LEU A 481 -40.29 -102.05 116.26
C LEU A 481 -38.95 -102.45 115.69
N LEU A 482 -38.36 -101.48 115.05
CA LEU A 482 -37.21 -100.85 115.63
C LEU A 482 -37.20 -99.51 114.91
N THR A 483 -37.46 -98.44 115.64
CA THR A 483 -36.40 -97.71 116.31
C THR A 483 -35.83 -96.68 115.36
N ALA A 484 -35.70 -95.48 115.89
CA ALA A 484 -35.13 -94.32 115.23
C ALA A 484 -36.08 -93.72 114.19
N ARG A 485 -36.41 -92.44 114.26
CA ARG A 485 -35.96 -91.37 115.15
C ARG A 485 -36.90 -90.24 114.75
N SER A 486 -37.52 -89.60 115.73
CA SER A 486 -37.11 -88.25 116.11
C SER A 486 -37.44 -87.22 115.04
N ASN A 487 -38.25 -86.22 115.31
CA ASN A 487 -38.56 -85.66 116.62
C ASN A 487 -39.43 -84.44 116.35
N ARG A 488 -40.27 -84.13 117.35
CA ARG A 488 -40.44 -82.79 117.91
C ARG A 488 -41.00 -81.72 116.97
N ASN A 489 -42.18 -81.21 117.33
CA ASN A 489 -42.30 -79.96 118.11
C ASN A 489 -42.42 -78.75 117.17
N HIS A 490 -43.09 -77.66 117.50
CA HIS A 490 -43.73 -77.22 118.73
C HIS A 490 -44.68 -76.09 118.28
N ALA A 491 -45.93 -76.11 118.74
CA ALA A 491 -46.42 -75.47 119.99
C ALA A 491 -46.72 -73.96 119.77
N ALA A 492 -47.78 -73.41 120.33
CA ALA A 492 -48.51 -73.81 121.54
C ALA A 492 -50.03 -73.77 121.35
#